data_AF-A0A3L5TT20-F1
#
_entry.id   AF-A0A3L5TT20-F1
#
_cell.length_a   1.000
_cell.length_b   1.000
_cell.length_c   1.000
_cell.angle_alpha   90.00
_cell.angle_beta   90.00
_cell.angle_gamma   90.00
#
_symmetry.space_group_name_H-M   'P 1'
#
loop_
_entity.id
_entity.type
_entity.pdbx_description
1 polymer ?
#
loop_
_entity_poly.entity_id
_entity_poly.type
_entity_poly.pdbx_seq_one_letter_code
_entity_poly.pdbx_strand_id
1 'polypeptide(L)'
;MFGVGVLYHANMYPKHVDMWNPAGWEYWRIWKIIYIPYWQIYGDSFLDTFSENSTAPCTSIQSEWENNPDIERCNQYDWVLLVIASLYMLISNLLLVNLVIALFRYEVIMDYKSRIPAPLNIIIRPLNVLYRCCKSDDERKQHKPGRKIEDWWIE
;
A
#
# COMPACT_ATOMS: atom_id res chain seq x y z
N MET A 1 6.79 0.46 -9.62
CA MET A 1 8.14 0.76 -9.12
C MET A 1 9.20 -0.15 -9.76
N PHE A 2 9.42 -1.39 -9.29
CA PHE A 2 10.52 -2.23 -9.77
C PHE A 2 10.54 -2.44 -11.29
N GLY A 3 9.39 -2.81 -11.88
CA GLY A 3 9.32 -3.01 -13.34
C GLY A 3 9.63 -1.76 -14.16
N VAL A 4 9.21 -0.59 -13.69
CA VAL A 4 9.52 0.70 -14.36
C VAL A 4 11.00 1.04 -14.23
N GLY A 5 11.60 0.80 -13.06
CA GLY A 5 13.04 0.97 -12.85
C GLY A 5 13.89 0.08 -13.76
N VAL A 6 13.51 -1.19 -13.91
CA VAL A 6 14.18 -2.12 -14.83
C VAL A 6 14.04 -1.66 -16.28
N LEU A 7 12.84 -1.18 -16.66
CA LEU A 7 12.57 -0.69 -18.01
C LEU A 7 13.40 0.56 -18.34
N TYR A 8 13.54 1.49 -17.39
CA TYR A 8 14.41 2.65 -17.54
C TYR A 8 15.86 2.24 -17.74
N HIS A 9 16.38 1.38 -16.86
CA HIS A 9 17.76 0.92 -16.94
C HIS A 9 18.07 0.18 -18.25
N ALA A 10 17.14 -0.66 -18.71
CA ALA A 10 17.28 -1.40 -19.96
C ALA A 10 17.28 -0.48 -21.19
N ASN A 11 16.51 0.62 -21.15
CA ASN A 11 16.42 1.55 -22.28
C ASN A 11 17.59 2.53 -22.34
N MET A 12 18.10 2.98 -21.18
CA MET A 12 19.27 3.87 -21.08
C MET A 12 20.58 3.19 -21.53
N TYR A 13 20.70 1.88 -21.29
CA TYR A 13 21.93 1.12 -21.49
C TYR A 13 21.72 -0.10 -22.39
N PRO A 14 21.45 0.11 -23.70
CA PRO A 14 21.32 -1.00 -24.62
C PRO A 14 22.65 -1.77 -24.75
N LYS A 15 22.57 -3.10 -24.82
CA LYS A 15 23.69 -4.05 -24.89
C LYS A 15 24.52 -4.22 -23.60
N HIS A 16 23.89 -4.12 -22.42
CA HIS A 16 24.45 -4.77 -21.23
C HIS A 16 23.90 -6.20 -21.15
N VAL A 17 24.75 -7.19 -20.88
CA VAL A 17 24.30 -8.57 -20.56
C VAL A 17 24.51 -8.90 -19.08
N ASP A 18 25.12 -7.99 -18.33
CA ASP A 18 25.64 -8.24 -16.98
C ASP A 18 24.62 -7.92 -15.87
N MET A 19 23.43 -7.44 -16.23
CA MET A 19 22.35 -7.16 -15.27
C MET A 19 21.73 -8.45 -14.70
N TRP A 20 21.71 -9.52 -15.50
CA TRP A 20 21.17 -10.82 -15.11
C TRP A 20 22.26 -11.82 -14.70
N ASN A 21 23.54 -11.45 -14.83
CA ASN A 21 24.65 -12.27 -14.35
C ASN A 21 24.65 -12.24 -12.81
N PRO A 22 24.53 -13.39 -12.11
CA PRO A 22 24.49 -13.45 -10.64
C PRO A 22 25.69 -12.80 -9.96
N ALA A 23 26.84 -12.72 -10.65
CA ALA A 23 28.07 -12.09 -10.15
C ALA A 23 28.08 -10.56 -10.28
N GLY A 24 27.19 -9.97 -11.08
CA GLY A 24 27.15 -8.53 -11.35
C GLY A 24 26.21 -7.74 -10.43
N TRP A 25 25.55 -8.37 -9.44
CA TRP A 25 24.59 -7.72 -8.55
C TRP A 25 25.29 -6.86 -7.51
N GLU A 26 25.93 -5.78 -7.96
CA GLU A 26 26.45 -4.78 -7.05
C GLU A 26 25.29 -4.08 -6.34
N TYR A 27 25.34 -4.05 -5.01
CA TYR A 27 24.34 -3.45 -4.13
C TYR A 27 23.95 -2.02 -4.57
N TRP A 28 24.94 -1.23 -5.00
CA TRP A 28 24.76 0.14 -5.46
C TRP A 28 23.93 0.25 -6.75
N ARG A 29 23.96 -0.76 -7.61
CA ARG A 29 23.26 -0.76 -8.91
C ARG A 29 21.75 -1.00 -8.75
N ILE A 30 21.36 -1.90 -7.86
CA ILE A 30 19.93 -2.15 -7.54
C ILE A 30 19.30 -0.92 -6.89
N TRP A 31 20.07 -0.20 -6.06
CA TRP A 31 19.63 1.06 -5.48
C TRP A 31 19.27 2.09 -6.54
N LYS A 32 20.06 2.25 -7.61
CA LYS A 32 19.72 3.17 -8.72
C LYS A 32 18.39 2.80 -9.40
N ILE A 33 18.11 1.51 -9.59
CA ILE A 33 16.86 1.01 -10.20
C ILE A 33 15.63 1.37 -9.36
N ILE A 34 15.74 1.36 -8.04
CA ILE A 34 14.62 1.64 -7.13
C ILE A 34 14.50 3.14 -6.84
N TYR A 35 15.62 3.84 -6.74
CA TYR A 35 15.70 5.24 -6.35
C TYR A 35 14.94 6.16 -7.32
N ILE A 36 15.21 6.06 -8.62
CA ILE A 36 14.59 6.92 -9.65
C ILE A 36 13.04 6.82 -9.64
N PRO A 37 12.42 5.63 -9.79
CA PRO A 37 10.95 5.53 -9.79
C PRO A 37 10.30 5.77 -8.41
N TYR A 38 11.08 5.78 -7.33
CA TYR A 38 10.61 6.16 -5.99
C TYR A 38 10.42 7.68 -5.90
N TRP A 39 11.45 8.47 -6.23
CA TRP A 39 11.35 9.93 -6.22
C TRP A 39 10.32 10.46 -7.20
N GLN A 40 10.13 9.77 -8.32
CA GLN A 40 9.12 10.11 -9.32
C GLN A 40 7.67 10.04 -8.77
N ILE A 41 7.40 9.24 -7.74
CA ILE A 41 6.07 9.22 -7.10
C ILE A 41 5.84 10.46 -6.25
N TYR A 42 6.90 11.05 -5.69
CA TYR A 42 6.82 12.29 -4.92
C TYR A 42 6.73 13.55 -5.80
N GLY A 43 6.76 13.39 -7.13
CA GLY A 43 6.59 14.48 -8.09
C GLY A 43 7.90 15.05 -8.64
N ASP A 44 9.05 14.44 -8.33
CA ASP A 44 10.32 14.85 -8.94
C ASP A 44 10.48 14.20 -10.33
N SER A 45 10.36 15.02 -11.38
CA SER A 45 10.58 14.59 -12.75
C SER A 45 12.07 14.68 -13.06
N PHE A 46 12.80 13.59 -12.82
CA PHE A 46 14.24 13.40 -13.09
C PHE A 46 14.64 13.51 -14.58
N LEU A 47 13.94 14.34 -15.39
CA LEU A 47 14.13 14.58 -16.83
C LEU A 47 15.58 14.91 -17.18
N ASP A 48 16.27 15.64 -16.31
CA ASP A 48 17.67 16.01 -16.51
C ASP A 48 18.62 14.81 -16.40
N THR A 49 18.26 13.78 -15.63
CA THR A 49 19.01 12.51 -15.57
C THR A 49 18.76 11.63 -16.81
N PHE A 50 17.61 11.82 -17.48
CA PHE A 50 17.34 11.19 -18.76
C PHE A 50 17.97 11.94 -19.95
N SER A 51 18.31 13.21 -19.76
CA SER A 51 18.96 14.06 -20.77
C SER A 51 20.46 13.73 -20.89
N GLU A 52 21.01 13.79 -22.09
CA GLU A 52 22.41 13.45 -22.43
C GLU A 52 23.48 14.23 -21.65
N ASN A 53 23.10 15.25 -20.87
CA ASN A 53 24.02 16.27 -20.37
C ASN A 53 24.20 16.24 -18.84
N SER A 54 24.43 15.05 -18.29
CA SER A 54 24.91 14.91 -16.91
C SER A 54 26.34 15.41 -16.83
N THR A 55 26.60 16.41 -15.98
CA THR A 55 27.86 17.15 -15.76
C THR A 55 29.08 16.29 -15.34
N ALA A 56 28.96 14.96 -15.34
CA ALA A 56 29.99 14.00 -14.96
C ALA A 56 30.78 13.49 -16.18
N PRO A 57 32.06 13.12 -16.03
CA PRO A 57 32.79 12.46 -17.11
C PRO A 57 32.09 11.14 -17.44
N CYS A 58 31.48 11.05 -18.62
CA CYS A 58 30.85 9.82 -19.10
C CYS A 58 31.70 9.20 -20.22
N THR A 59 31.77 7.87 -20.26
CA THR A 59 32.46 7.13 -21.33
C THR A 59 31.52 6.12 -21.96
N SER A 60 31.67 5.89 -23.26
CA SER A 60 31.00 4.81 -23.99
C SER A 60 31.83 3.51 -24.00
N ILE A 61 33.08 3.58 -23.54
CA ILE A 61 34.06 2.48 -23.60
C ILE A 61 33.89 1.57 -22.39
N GLN A 62 33.65 0.27 -22.63
CA GLN A 62 33.40 -0.73 -21.59
C GLN A 62 34.50 -0.82 -20.53
N SER A 63 35.75 -0.87 -20.98
CA SER A 63 36.90 -1.01 -20.08
C SER A 63 37.16 0.19 -19.18
N GLU A 64 36.57 1.36 -19.47
CA GLU A 64 36.83 2.57 -18.69
C GLU A 64 35.82 2.76 -17.55
N TRP A 65 34.53 2.48 -17.78
CA TRP A 65 33.50 2.54 -16.72
C TRP A 65 33.48 1.30 -15.82
N GLU A 66 33.99 0.15 -16.29
CA GLU A 66 34.07 -1.07 -15.48
C GLU A 66 35.25 -1.03 -14.48
N ASN A 67 36.33 -0.32 -14.85
CA ASN A 67 37.53 -0.19 -14.02
C ASN A 67 37.55 1.07 -13.14
N ASN A 68 36.77 2.10 -13.46
CA ASN A 68 36.69 3.33 -12.68
C ASN A 68 35.25 3.56 -12.18
N PRO A 69 35.00 3.51 -10.86
CA PRO A 69 33.67 3.74 -10.30
C PRO A 69 33.20 5.20 -10.43
N ASP A 70 34.11 6.13 -10.72
CA ASP A 70 33.83 7.56 -10.87
C ASP A 70 33.36 7.95 -12.28
N ILE A 71 33.45 7.04 -13.26
CA ILE A 71 33.08 7.28 -14.65
C ILE A 71 31.80 6.53 -14.96
N GLU A 72 30.70 7.25 -15.13
CA GLU A 72 29.41 6.65 -15.48
C GLU A 72 29.29 6.41 -17.00
N ARG A 73 28.48 5.43 -17.38
CA ARG A 73 28.19 5.21 -18.80
C ARG A 73 27.30 6.32 -19.34
N CYS A 74 27.62 6.85 -20.52
CA CYS A 74 26.77 7.85 -21.17
C CYS A 74 25.37 7.26 -21.42
N ASN A 75 24.35 8.00 -21.00
CA ASN A 75 22.95 7.66 -21.19
C ASN A 75 22.56 7.84 -22.67
N GLN A 76 21.80 6.92 -23.23
CA GLN A 76 21.16 7.11 -24.53
C GLN A 76 19.75 7.66 -24.34
N TYR A 77 19.54 8.90 -24.78
CA TYR A 77 18.22 9.51 -24.76
C TYR A 77 17.28 8.80 -25.72
N ASP A 78 16.09 8.45 -25.23
CA ASP A 78 15.02 7.89 -26.04
C ASP A 78 13.66 8.43 -25.57
N TRP A 79 12.78 8.77 -26.53
CA TRP A 79 11.47 9.36 -26.28
C TRP A 79 10.54 8.41 -25.50
N VAL A 80 10.78 7.10 -25.62
CA VAL A 80 10.04 6.06 -24.91
C VAL A 80 10.15 6.23 -23.38
N LEU A 81 11.32 6.62 -22.87
CA LEU A 81 11.54 6.89 -21.44
C LEU A 81 10.60 8.00 -20.94
N LEU A 82 10.43 9.06 -21.72
CA LEU A 82 9.55 10.19 -21.41
C LEU A 82 8.07 9.77 -21.38
N VAL A 83 7.65 8.93 -22.34
CA VAL A 83 6.29 8.40 -22.39
C VAL A 83 5.99 7.49 -21.20
N ILE A 84 6.90 6.59 -20.86
CA ILE A 84 6.76 5.72 -19.67
C ILE A 84 6.70 6.58 -18.40
N ALA A 85 7.55 7.61 -18.31
CA ALA A 85 7.62 8.46 -17.14
C ALA A 85 6.34 9.27 -16.91
N SER A 86 5.79 9.85 -17.97
CA SER A 86 4.52 10.58 -17.90
C SER A 86 3.35 9.65 -17.54
N LEU A 87 3.26 8.46 -18.15
CA LEU A 87 2.23 7.48 -17.84
C LEU A 87 2.32 6.99 -16.39
N TYR A 88 3.54 6.71 -15.91
CA TYR A 88 3.76 6.27 -14.53
C TYR A 88 3.37 7.34 -13.51
N MET A 89 3.73 8.62 -13.75
CA MET A 89 3.31 9.71 -12.89
C MET A 89 1.80 9.89 -12.89
N LEU A 90 1.14 9.78 -14.04
CA LEU A 90 -0.32 9.92 -14.13
C LEU A 90 -1.03 8.82 -13.34
N ILE A 91 -0.59 7.57 -13.48
CA ILE A 91 -1.18 6.44 -12.74
C ILE A 91 -0.92 6.57 -11.23
N SER A 92 0.31 6.85 -10.82
CA SER A 92 0.64 6.97 -9.39
C SER A 92 -0.06 8.18 -8.73
N ASN A 93 -0.08 9.34 -9.37
CA ASN A 93 -0.61 10.56 -8.76
C ASN A 93 -2.13 10.70 -8.87
N LEU A 94 -2.74 10.35 -10.02
CA LEU A 94 -4.19 10.53 -10.21
C LEU A 94 -4.99 9.27 -9.94
N LEU A 95 -4.49 8.08 -10.27
CA LEU A 95 -5.27 6.86 -10.05
C LEU A 95 -5.04 6.30 -8.65
N LEU A 96 -3.78 6.15 -8.24
CA LEU A 96 -3.45 5.47 -6.98
C LEU A 96 -3.76 6.35 -5.76
N VAL A 97 -3.38 7.62 -5.73
CA VAL A 97 -3.70 8.52 -4.60
C VAL A 97 -5.21 8.71 -4.45
N ASN A 98 -5.94 8.94 -5.54
CA ASN A 98 -7.40 9.11 -5.46
C ASN A 98 -8.09 7.83 -4.98
N LEU A 99 -7.60 6.67 -5.41
CA LEU A 99 -8.13 5.38 -4.95
C LEU A 99 -7.79 5.14 -3.48
N VAL A 100 -6.58 5.47 -3.01
CA VAL A 100 -6.19 5.35 -1.60
C VAL A 100 -7.02 6.27 -0.71
N ILE A 101 -7.25 7.51 -1.13
CA ILE A 101 -8.14 8.44 -0.41
C ILE A 101 -9.57 7.86 -0.35
N ALA A 102 -10.05 7.26 -1.44
CA ALA A 102 -11.36 6.61 -1.46
C ALA A 102 -11.43 5.41 -0.52
N LEU A 103 -10.39 4.58 -0.43
CA LEU A 103 -10.31 3.45 0.50
C LEU A 103 -10.36 3.92 1.95
N PHE A 104 -9.54 4.91 2.33
CA PHE A 104 -9.58 5.44 3.70
C PHE A 104 -10.95 6.05 4.04
N ARG A 105 -11.57 6.78 3.10
CA ARG A 105 -12.93 7.30 3.30
C ARG A 105 -13.94 6.16 3.49
N TYR A 106 -13.89 5.12 2.68
CA TYR A 106 -14.79 3.98 2.77
C TYR A 106 -14.62 3.21 4.09
N GLU A 107 -13.38 2.94 4.51
CA GLU A 107 -13.09 2.28 5.78
C GLU A 107 -13.58 3.11 6.97
N VAL A 108 -13.33 4.43 6.97
CA VAL A 108 -13.81 5.32 8.04
C VAL A 108 -15.34 5.39 8.08
N ILE A 109 -16.01 5.44 6.92
CA ILE A 109 -17.48 5.47 6.86
C ILE A 109 -18.08 4.15 7.35
N MET A 110 -17.47 3.01 7.00
CA MET A 110 -17.90 1.69 7.48
C MET A 110 -17.64 1.52 8.99
N ASP A 111 -16.52 2.02 9.51
CA ASP A 111 -16.23 2.05 10.94
C ASP A 111 -17.20 2.98 11.69
N TYR A 112 -17.58 4.13 11.12
CA TYR A 112 -18.58 5.03 11.70
C TYR A 112 -19.99 4.39 11.74
N LYS A 113 -20.35 3.62 10.71
CA LYS A 113 -21.63 2.88 10.68
C LYS A 113 -21.66 1.75 11.72
N SER A 114 -20.51 1.19 12.06
CA SER A 114 -20.39 0.13 13.08
C SER A 114 -20.16 0.66 14.50
N ARG A 115 -19.75 1.91 14.68
CA ARG A 115 -19.52 2.52 16.00
C ARG A 115 -20.72 3.33 16.47
N ILE A 116 -21.40 2.79 17.46
CA ILE A 116 -22.28 3.56 18.34
C ILE A 116 -21.40 4.62 19.03
N PRO A 117 -21.75 5.92 19.00
CA PRO A 117 -20.93 6.97 19.61
C PRO A 117 -20.71 6.67 21.10
N ALA A 118 -19.50 6.93 21.59
CA ALA A 118 -19.05 6.60 22.95
C ALA A 118 -20.07 6.91 24.08
N PRO A 119 -20.79 8.05 24.10
CA PRO A 119 -21.79 8.30 25.14
C PRO A 119 -22.98 7.31 25.10
N LEU A 120 -23.37 6.81 23.93
CA LEU A 120 -24.48 5.86 23.78
C LEU A 120 -24.03 4.39 23.97
N ASN A 121 -22.78 4.04 23.64
CA ASN A 121 -22.26 2.68 23.81
C ASN A 121 -22.16 2.26 25.30
N ILE A 122 -21.90 3.22 26.20
CA ILE A 122 -21.86 3.02 27.66
C ILE A 122 -23.25 2.68 28.22
N ILE A 123 -24.33 3.14 27.58
CA ILE A 123 -25.71 2.94 28.04
C ILE A 123 -26.35 1.73 27.33
N ILE A 124 -26.14 1.57 26.02
CA ILE A 124 -26.80 0.54 25.20
C ILE A 124 -26.27 -0.88 25.50
N ARG A 125 -24.96 -1.04 25.77
CA ARG A 125 -24.39 -2.35 26.12
C ARG A 125 -24.96 -2.93 27.43
N PRO A 126 -24.97 -2.20 28.56
CA PRO A 126 -25.56 -2.74 29.79
C PRO A 126 -27.07 -2.92 29.66
N LEU A 127 -27.80 -2.06 28.94
CA LEU A 127 -29.25 -2.25 28.68
C LEU A 127 -29.55 -3.52 27.90
N ASN A 128 -28.77 -3.84 26.86
CA ASN A 128 -28.96 -5.09 26.11
C ASN A 128 -28.62 -6.34 26.93
N VAL A 129 -27.63 -6.25 27.83
CA VAL A 129 -27.30 -7.34 28.75
C VAL A 129 -28.41 -7.50 29.80
N LEU A 130 -28.90 -6.42 30.39
CA LEU A 130 -30.03 -6.42 31.32
C LEU A 130 -31.31 -6.94 30.66
N TYR A 131 -31.61 -6.52 29.44
CA TYR A 131 -32.77 -7.02 28.69
C TYR A 131 -32.68 -8.52 28.44
N ARG A 132 -31.50 -9.05 28.07
CA ARG A 132 -31.30 -10.51 27.94
C ARG A 132 -31.44 -11.24 29.28
N CYS A 133 -30.92 -10.70 30.37
CA CYS A 133 -31.06 -11.29 31.70
C CYS A 133 -32.51 -11.27 32.19
N CYS A 134 -33.22 -10.15 32.04
CA CYS A 134 -34.63 -10.05 32.42
C CYS A 134 -35.51 -10.99 31.60
N LYS A 135 -35.23 -11.14 30.29
CA LYS A 135 -35.96 -12.09 29.45
C LYS A 135 -35.74 -13.55 29.88
N SER A 136 -34.52 -13.93 30.29
CA SER A 136 -34.27 -15.30 30.77
C SER A 136 -34.86 -15.59 32.15
N ASP A 137 -35.03 -14.57 32.99
CA ASP A 137 -35.73 -14.71 34.27
C ASP A 137 -37.24 -14.85 34.13
N ASP A 138 -37.84 -14.23 33.11
CA ASP A 138 -39.27 -14.37 32.82
C ASP A 138 -39.62 -15.79 32.32
N GLU A 139 -38.77 -16.35 31.45
CA GLU A 139 -38.91 -17.75 31.01
C GLU A 139 -38.70 -18.76 32.16
N ARG A 140 -37.82 -18.46 33.13
CA ARG A 140 -37.66 -19.31 34.33
C ARG A 140 -38.86 -19.27 35.29
N LYS A 141 -39.64 -18.19 35.31
CA LYS A 141 -40.83 -18.08 36.17
C LYS A 141 -42.03 -18.85 35.63
N GLN A 142 -42.17 -18.95 34.31
CA GLN A 142 -43.22 -19.78 33.70
C GLN A 142 -43.00 -21.29 33.91
N HIS A 143 -41.75 -21.72 34.10
CA HIS A 143 -41.43 -23.15 34.25
C HIS A 143 -41.45 -23.68 35.69
N LYS A 144 -41.75 -22.86 36.71
CA LYS A 144 -42.03 -23.37 38.07
C LYS A 144 -43.52 -23.69 38.20
N PRO A 145 -43.94 -24.98 38.19
CA PRO A 145 -45.28 -25.31 38.63
C PRO A 145 -45.41 -24.92 40.10
N GLY A 146 -46.20 -23.88 40.37
CA GLY A 146 -46.64 -23.56 41.72
C GLY A 146 -47.35 -24.78 42.29
N ARG A 147 -46.72 -25.43 43.26
CA ARG A 147 -47.35 -26.49 44.04
C ARG A 147 -48.41 -25.81 44.91
N LYS A 148 -49.65 -25.75 44.40
CA LYS A 148 -50.84 -25.35 45.15
C LYS A 148 -50.94 -26.24 46.38
N ILE A 149 -50.73 -25.63 47.54
CA ILE A 149 -51.24 -26.12 48.81
C ILE A 149 -52.72 -25.75 48.76
N GLU A 150 -53.59 -26.69 48.38
CA GLU A 150 -55.04 -26.56 48.57
C GLU A 150 -55.50 -27.78 49.37
N ASP A 151 -55.70 -27.49 50.66
CA ASP A 151 -56.93 -27.70 51.41
C ASP A 151 -57.44 -29.13 51.63
N TRP A 152 -57.42 -29.43 52.93
CA TRP A 152 -58.22 -30.44 53.60
C TRP A 152 -59.73 -30.31 53.27
N TRP A 153 -60.37 -31.49 53.25
CA TRP A 153 -61.79 -31.80 53.48
C TRP A 153 -62.68 -32.18 52.29
N ILE A 154 -63.47 -33.24 52.57
CA ILE A 154 -64.62 -33.82 51.86
C ILE A 154 -64.17 -34.72 50.69
N GLU A 155 -64.22 -36.05 50.77
CA GLU A 155 -65.27 -36.95 51.26
C GLU A 155 -64.68 -38.32 51.68
#